data_AF-A0A3B0MPW5-F1
#
_entry.id   AF-A0A3B0MPW5-F1
#
_cell.length_a   1.000
_cell.length_b   1.000
_cell.length_c   1.000
_cell.angle_alpha   90.00
_cell.angle_beta   90.00
_cell.angle_gamma   90.00
#
_symmetry.space_group_name_H-M   'P 1'
#
loop_
_entity.id
_entity.type
_entity.pdbx_description
1 polymer ?
#
loop_
_entity_poly.entity_id
_entity_poly.type
_entity_poly.pdbx_seq_one_letter_code
_entity_poly.pdbx_strand_id
1 'polypeptide(L)'
;MTHDWSDVNYSSARAAMLEAWKTLTRRRDDFAIGFAQSIACVFVEEIHDTETLPLPKNAPDFLSAKAAYSRAYWMGPGRGWVDPVAEKKGAILGMDAGLSTLEMEADDNLGEDWEEMLDQRARELAAFKERGITATELGTGR
;
A
#
# COMPACT_ATOMS: atom_id res chain seq x y z
N MET A 1 19.20 -17.28 18.16
CA MET A 1 18.49 -16.40 19.13
C MET A 1 17.31 -17.18 19.64
N THR A 2 17.29 -17.47 20.93
CA THR A 2 16.19 -18.19 21.59
C THR A 2 15.07 -17.18 21.82
N HIS A 3 13.97 -17.36 21.12
CA HIS A 3 12.79 -16.49 21.13
C HIS A 3 12.01 -16.65 22.44
N ASP A 4 12.60 -16.18 23.55
CA ASP A 4 11.91 -16.09 24.84
C ASP A 4 11.12 -14.78 24.89
N TRP A 5 9.79 -14.90 24.87
CA TRP A 5 8.84 -13.79 24.83
C TRP A 5 8.07 -13.61 26.15
N SER A 6 8.54 -14.24 27.23
CA SER A 6 7.83 -14.27 28.51
C SER A 6 7.78 -12.89 29.21
N ASP A 7 8.71 -11.98 28.93
CA ASP A 7 8.81 -10.65 29.57
C ASP A 7 8.58 -9.45 28.63
N VAL A 8 8.07 -9.65 27.40
CA VAL A 8 7.81 -8.52 26.48
C VAL A 8 6.40 -7.95 26.66
N ASN A 9 6.31 -6.67 27.03
CA ASN A 9 5.04 -5.95 27.00
C ASN A 9 4.72 -5.44 25.58
N TYR A 10 3.44 -5.33 25.25
CA TYR A 10 2.96 -4.88 23.93
C TYR A 10 3.65 -3.59 23.44
N SER A 11 3.76 -2.60 24.32
CA SER A 11 4.35 -1.29 23.99
C SER A 11 5.83 -1.39 23.59
N SER A 12 6.61 -2.23 24.28
CA SER A 12 8.02 -2.46 23.99
C SER A 12 8.22 -3.23 22.69
N ALA A 13 7.43 -4.27 22.44
CA ALA A 13 7.46 -5.03 21.19
C ALA A 13 7.07 -4.15 19.99
N ARG A 14 6.02 -3.34 20.15
CA ARG A 14 5.58 -2.40 19.12
C ARG A 14 6.62 -1.32 18.84
N ALA A 15 7.23 -0.73 19.88
CA ALA A 15 8.27 0.27 19.70
C ALA A 15 9.48 -0.29 18.95
N ALA A 16 9.94 -1.49 19.33
CA ALA A 16 11.06 -2.16 18.65
C ALA A 16 10.73 -2.46 17.18
N MET A 17 9.51 -2.93 16.90
CA MET A 17 9.05 -3.20 15.54
C MET A 17 8.98 -1.93 14.68
N LEU A 18 8.52 -0.80 15.24
CA LEU A 18 8.46 0.48 14.53
C LEU A 18 9.86 1.00 14.17
N GLU A 19 10.84 0.86 15.06
CA GLU A 19 12.22 1.27 14.77
C GLU A 19 12.88 0.37 13.71
N ALA A 20 12.63 -0.94 13.78
CA ALA A 20 13.05 -1.86 12.73
C ALA A 20 12.42 -1.49 11.37
N TRP A 21 11.12 -1.18 11.37
CA TRP A 21 10.39 -0.81 10.16
C TRP A 21 10.99 0.42 9.48
N LYS A 22 11.23 1.51 10.20
CA LYS A 22 11.87 2.72 9.65
C LYS A 22 13.16 2.42 8.91
N THR A 23 13.98 1.54 9.48
CA THR A 23 15.27 1.15 8.88
C THR A 23 15.08 0.32 7.61
N LEU A 24 14.13 -0.63 7.63
CA LEU A 24 13.84 -1.50 6.50
C LEU A 24 13.18 -0.73 5.35
N THR A 25 12.18 0.11 5.64
CA THR A 25 11.51 0.98 4.66
C THR A 25 12.53 1.89 3.99
N ARG A 26 13.38 2.57 4.75
CA ARG A 26 14.44 3.40 4.17
C ARG A 26 15.34 2.63 3.20
N ARG A 27 15.81 1.44 3.58
CA ARG A 27 16.69 0.62 2.73
C ARG A 27 15.98 0.15 1.46
N ARG A 28 14.70 -0.20 1.56
CA ARG A 28 13.86 -0.57 0.42
C ARG A 28 13.70 0.62 -0.52
N ASP A 29 13.38 1.79 0.00
CA ASP A 29 13.17 2.99 -0.80
C ASP A 29 14.47 3.43 -1.48
N ASP A 30 15.60 3.40 -0.76
CA ASP A 30 16.93 3.67 -1.33
C ASP A 30 17.25 2.69 -2.49
N PHE A 31 16.90 1.40 -2.35
CA PHE A 31 17.06 0.41 -3.43
C PHE A 31 16.12 0.67 -4.61
N ALA A 32 14.84 0.96 -4.33
CA ALA A 32 13.83 1.22 -5.36
C ALA A 32 14.20 2.46 -6.19
N ILE A 33 14.60 3.55 -5.54
CA ILE A 33 15.04 4.78 -6.20
C ILE A 33 16.33 4.55 -6.99
N GLY A 34 17.31 3.83 -6.42
CA GLY A 34 18.61 3.62 -7.07
C GLY A 34 18.56 2.68 -8.26
N PHE A 35 17.75 1.61 -8.18
CA PHE A 35 17.73 0.53 -9.17
C PHE A 35 16.44 0.52 -10.00
N ALA A 36 15.28 0.33 -9.35
CA ALA A 36 14.02 0.09 -10.03
C ALA A 36 13.52 1.32 -10.79
N GLN A 37 13.61 2.50 -10.17
CA GLN A 37 13.18 3.77 -10.77
C GLN A 37 13.98 4.10 -12.04
N SER A 38 15.29 3.85 -12.03
CA SER A 38 16.15 4.06 -13.20
C SER A 38 15.71 3.22 -14.39
N ILE A 39 15.39 1.94 -14.15
CA ILE A 39 14.90 1.02 -15.19
C ILE A 39 13.53 1.47 -15.71
N ALA A 40 12.61 1.82 -14.82
CA ALA A 40 11.29 2.31 -15.20
C ALA A 40 11.35 3.60 -16.04
N CYS A 41 12.23 4.54 -15.68
CA CYS A 41 12.43 5.77 -16.46
C CYS A 41 12.90 5.48 -17.89
N VAL A 42 13.89 4.61 -18.06
CA VAL A 42 14.42 4.24 -19.39
C VAL A 42 13.37 3.51 -20.20
N PHE A 43 12.61 2.60 -19.59
CA PHE A 43 11.54 1.89 -20.26
C PHE A 43 10.44 2.84 -20.75
N VAL A 44 10.00 3.78 -19.92
CA VAL A 44 8.98 4.77 -20.32
C VAL A 44 9.51 5.67 -21.44
N GLU A 45 10.78 6.07 -21.38
CA GLU A 45 11.45 6.84 -22.43
C GLU A 45 11.49 6.08 -23.76
N GLU A 46 11.87 4.80 -23.75
CA GLU A 46 11.90 3.93 -24.93
C GLU A 46 10.53 3.78 -25.59
N ILE A 47 9.46 3.67 -24.80
CA ILE A 47 8.09 3.59 -25.33
C ILE A 47 7.69 4.91 -26.02
N HIS A 48 8.04 6.06 -25.44
CA HIS A 48 7.73 7.36 -26.04
C HIS A 48 8.50 7.59 -27.36
N ASP A 49 9.69 7.01 -27.49
CA ASP A 49 10.50 7.11 -28.72
C ASP A 49 10.07 6.11 -29.81
N THR A 50 9.68 4.89 -29.42
CA THR A 50 9.43 3.78 -30.36
C THR A 50 7.97 3.67 -30.76
N GLU A 51 7.04 4.01 -29.88
CA GLU A 51 5.60 3.81 -30.07
C GLU A 51 4.82 5.12 -30.16
N THR A 52 3.73 5.10 -30.95
CA THR A 52 2.74 6.18 -30.89
C THR A 52 1.72 5.87 -29.81
N LEU A 53 2.00 6.32 -28.59
CA LEU A 53 1.08 6.17 -27.47
C LEU A 53 -0.17 7.05 -27.63
N PRO A 54 -1.37 6.56 -27.30
CA PRO A 54 -2.58 7.38 -27.24
C PRO A 54 -2.54 8.30 -26.01
N LEU A 55 -1.85 9.44 -26.14
CA LEU A 55 -1.79 10.44 -25.09
C LEU A 55 -3.08 11.29 -25.04
N PRO A 56 -3.49 11.77 -23.85
CA PRO A 56 -4.63 12.67 -23.73
C PRO A 56 -4.41 13.98 -24.49
N LYS A 57 -5.50 14.61 -24.92
CA LYS A 57 -5.44 15.87 -25.68
C LYS A 57 -4.70 16.94 -24.87
N ASN A 58 -3.73 17.61 -25.51
CA ASN A 58 -2.83 18.61 -24.90
C ASN A 58 -1.81 18.03 -23.90
N ALA A 59 -1.46 16.75 -24.02
CA ALA A 59 -0.33 16.18 -23.31
C ALA A 59 0.98 16.93 -23.65
N PRO A 60 1.78 17.33 -22.64
CA PRO A 60 3.08 17.95 -22.86
C PRO A 60 4.06 16.94 -23.50
N ASP A 61 5.11 17.46 -24.14
CA ASP A 61 6.18 16.63 -24.67
C ASP A 61 6.88 15.83 -23.55
N PHE A 62 7.30 14.60 -23.83
CA PHE A 62 7.90 13.72 -22.83
C PHE A 62 9.10 14.38 -22.14
N LEU A 63 10.01 15.03 -22.87
CA LEU A 63 11.20 15.65 -22.27
C LEU A 63 10.82 16.79 -21.31
N SER A 64 9.76 17.52 -21.62
CA SER A 64 9.27 18.61 -20.78
C SER A 64 8.59 18.14 -19.49
N ALA A 65 8.09 16.89 -19.46
CA ALA A 65 7.35 16.33 -18.34
C ALA A 65 7.85 14.94 -17.92
N LYS A 66 9.14 14.64 -18.15
CA LYS A 66 9.75 13.31 -17.91
C LYS A 66 9.47 12.78 -16.51
N ALA A 67 9.58 13.65 -15.49
CA ALA A 67 9.32 13.28 -14.11
C ALA A 67 7.85 12.89 -13.86
N ALA A 68 6.90 13.52 -14.55
CA ALA A 68 5.47 13.20 -14.41
C ALA A 68 5.13 11.88 -15.11
N TYR A 69 5.66 11.66 -16.32
CA TYR A 69 5.44 10.44 -17.09
C TYR A 69 6.12 9.21 -16.47
N SER A 70 7.31 9.37 -15.91
CA SER A 70 8.08 8.27 -15.32
C SER A 70 7.88 8.13 -13.82
N ARG A 71 6.95 8.87 -13.20
CA ARG A 71 6.67 8.73 -11.76
C ARG A 71 6.12 7.34 -11.48
N ALA A 72 6.80 6.60 -10.62
CA ALA A 72 6.33 5.32 -10.11
C ALA A 72 6.29 5.35 -8.58
N TYR A 73 5.35 4.60 -8.01
CA TYR A 73 5.32 4.30 -6.59
C TYR A 73 5.71 2.84 -6.38
N TRP A 74 6.69 2.60 -5.50
CA TRP A 74 7.26 1.28 -5.27
C TRP A 74 6.71 0.74 -3.96
N MET A 75 5.53 0.12 -4.05
CA MET A 75 4.89 -0.55 -2.92
C MET A 75 5.81 -1.66 -2.37
N GLY A 76 5.70 -1.92 -1.08
CA GLY A 76 6.40 -3.02 -0.45
C GLY A 76 5.53 -3.75 0.56
N PRO A 77 6.10 -4.67 1.32
CA PRO A 77 5.31 -5.44 2.27
C PRO A 77 4.69 -4.51 3.31
N GLY A 78 3.48 -4.83 3.76
CA GLY A 78 2.86 -4.13 4.87
C GLY A 78 3.62 -4.37 6.18
N ARG A 79 3.61 -3.38 7.07
CA ARG A 79 4.18 -3.49 8.41
C ARG A 79 3.50 -4.58 9.23
N GLY A 80 2.20 -4.79 9.00
CA GLY A 80 1.35 -5.62 9.85
C GLY A 80 1.01 -4.95 11.19
N TRP A 81 0.28 -5.69 12.03
CA TRP A 81 -0.20 -5.23 13.34
C TRP A 81 0.35 -6.10 14.46
N VAL A 82 0.71 -5.46 15.57
CA VAL A 82 1.04 -6.15 16.83
C VAL A 82 -0.24 -6.43 17.61
N ASP A 83 -1.16 -5.45 17.68
CA ASP A 83 -2.52 -5.62 18.19
C ASP A 83 -3.51 -5.28 17.08
N PRO A 84 -4.09 -6.29 16.41
CA PRO A 84 -4.94 -6.07 15.26
C PRO A 84 -6.23 -5.29 15.61
N VAL A 85 -6.67 -5.27 16.87
CA VAL A 85 -7.91 -4.58 17.25
C VAL A 85 -7.61 -3.12 17.55
N ALA A 86 -6.61 -2.85 18.39
CA ALA A 86 -6.27 -1.48 18.78
C ALA A 86 -5.73 -0.67 17.59
N GLU A 87 -4.87 -1.27 16.77
CA GLU A 87 -4.24 -0.57 15.64
C GLU A 87 -5.23 -0.34 14.49
N LYS A 88 -6.13 -1.29 14.18
CA LYS A 88 -7.20 -1.06 13.19
C LYS A 88 -8.17 0.04 13.62
N LYS A 89 -8.54 0.09 14.91
CA LYS A 89 -9.37 1.18 15.44
C LYS A 89 -8.66 2.53 15.32
N GLY A 90 -7.34 2.55 15.57
CA GLY A 90 -6.51 3.73 15.34
C GLY A 90 -6.50 4.18 13.88
N ALA A 91 -6.36 3.25 12.93
CA ALA A 91 -6.39 3.54 11.49
C ALA A 91 -7.74 4.13 11.05
N ILE A 92 -8.86 3.54 11.50
CA ILE A 92 -10.21 4.08 11.24
C ILE A 92 -10.34 5.50 11.78
N LEU A 93 -9.94 5.72 13.04
CA LEU A 93 -10.00 7.04 13.65
C LEU A 93 -9.12 8.07 12.93
N GLY A 94 -7.93 7.65 12.47
CA GLY A 94 -7.02 8.50 11.70
C GLY A 94 -7.59 8.91 10.34
N MET A 95 -8.22 7.97 9.62
CA MET A 95 -8.91 8.27 8.37
C MET A 95 -10.12 9.18 8.59
N ASP A 96 -10.96 8.90 9.58
CA ASP A 96 -12.12 9.72 9.92
C ASP A 96 -11.71 11.15 10.32
N ALA A 97 -10.56 11.30 10.98
CA ALA A 97 -9.99 12.60 11.34
C ALA A 97 -9.26 13.31 10.18
N GLY A 98 -9.13 12.68 9.01
CA GLY A 98 -8.41 13.23 7.86
C GLY A 98 -6.88 13.27 8.02
N LEU A 99 -6.33 12.49 8.95
CA LEU A 99 -4.89 12.36 9.18
C LEU A 99 -4.22 11.30 8.30
N SER A 100 -5.02 10.44 7.68
CA SER A 100 -4.57 9.36 6.81
C SER A 100 -5.56 9.13 5.66
N THR A 101 -5.12 8.43 4.63
CA THR A 101 -5.96 8.04 3.48
C THR A 101 -6.03 6.51 3.37
N LEU A 102 -6.99 6.01 2.60
CA LEU A 102 -7.11 4.56 2.37
C LEU A 102 -5.86 3.98 1.70
N GLU A 103 -5.25 4.73 0.78
CA GLU A 103 -3.99 4.38 0.11
C GLU A 103 -2.85 4.22 1.13
N MET A 104 -2.68 5.20 2.02
CA MET A 104 -1.65 5.15 3.07
C MET A 104 -1.87 3.96 4.00
N GLU A 105 -3.10 3.73 4.48
CA GLU A 105 -3.37 2.63 5.40
C GLU A 105 -3.27 1.25 4.73
N ALA A 106 -3.65 1.12 3.45
CA ALA A 106 -3.54 -0.12 2.69
C ALA A 106 -2.07 -0.48 2.42
N ASP A 107 -1.27 0.47 1.95
CA ASP A 107 0.15 0.23 1.70
C ASP A 107 0.93 0.02 3.01
N ASP A 108 0.82 0.92 3.99
CA ASP A 108 1.64 0.83 5.21
C ASP A 108 1.34 -0.41 6.06
N ASN A 109 0.07 -0.84 6.14
CA ASN A 109 -0.30 -1.95 7.02
C ASN A 109 -0.40 -3.30 6.30
N LEU A 110 -0.94 -3.32 5.08
CA LEU A 110 -1.18 -4.55 4.31
C LEU A 110 -0.13 -4.74 3.21
N GLY A 111 0.39 -3.65 2.64
CA GLY A 111 1.25 -3.69 1.45
C GLY A 111 0.47 -3.97 0.18
N GLU A 112 -0.80 -3.56 0.15
CA GLU A 112 -1.74 -3.84 -0.92
C GLU A 112 -2.22 -2.54 -1.57
N ASP A 113 -2.55 -2.61 -2.85
CA ASP A 113 -3.14 -1.50 -3.57
C ASP A 113 -4.61 -1.28 -3.16
N TRP A 114 -4.97 -0.02 -2.90
CA TRP A 114 -6.31 0.31 -2.43
C TRP A 114 -7.37 0.19 -3.53
N GLU A 115 -7.02 0.42 -4.80
CA GLU A 115 -7.95 0.27 -5.93
C GLU A 115 -8.28 -1.20 -6.13
N GLU A 116 -7.26 -2.08 -6.12
CA GLU A 116 -7.46 -3.53 -6.20
C GLU A 116 -8.32 -4.04 -5.05
N MET A 117 -8.09 -3.54 -3.83
CA MET A 117 -8.90 -3.88 -2.66
C MET A 117 -10.36 -3.44 -2.83
N LEU A 118 -10.63 -2.26 -3.37
CA LEU A 118 -12.00 -1.77 -3.61
C LEU A 118 -12.70 -2.57 -4.72
N ASP A 119 -11.98 -2.89 -5.80
CA ASP A 119 -12.48 -3.74 -6.88
C ASP A 119 -12.86 -5.13 -6.38
N GLN A 120 -11.99 -5.73 -5.57
CA GLN A 120 -12.26 -7.01 -4.95
C GLN A 120 -13.46 -6.93 -4.01
N ARG A 121 -13.54 -5.88 -3.18
CA ARG A 121 -14.67 -5.65 -2.29
C ARG A 121 -15.99 -5.45 -3.05
N ALA A 122 -15.96 -4.79 -4.20
CA ALA A 122 -17.14 -4.63 -5.05
C ALA A 122 -17.64 -5.97 -5.59
N ARG A 123 -16.73 -6.85 -6.03
CA ARG A 123 -17.04 -8.22 -6.46
C ARG A 123 -17.62 -9.04 -5.32
N GLU A 124 -17.05 -8.95 -4.13
CA GLU A 124 -17.54 -9.62 -2.93
C GLU A 124 -18.95 -9.16 -2.55
N LEU A 125 -19.21 -7.86 -2.56
CA LEU A 125 -20.55 -7.31 -2.30
C LEU A 125 -21.59 -7.77 -3.32
N ALA A 126 -21.23 -7.85 -4.60
CA ALA A 126 -22.11 -8.42 -5.62
C ALA A 126 -22.38 -9.91 -5.36
N ALA A 127 -21.33 -10.66 -5.04
CA ALA A 127 -21.39 -12.09 -4.72
C ALA A 127 -22.25 -12.39 -3.48
N PHE A 128 -22.18 -11.55 -2.45
CA PHE A 128 -23.02 -11.62 -1.25
C PHE A 128 -24.49 -11.40 -1.58
N LYS A 129 -24.79 -10.34 -2.36
CA LYS A 129 -26.16 -10.02 -2.81
C LYS A 129 -26.77 -11.15 -3.64
N GLU A 130 -26.00 -11.72 -4.57
CA GLU A 130 -26.44 -12.83 -5.41
C GLU A 130 -26.78 -14.08 -4.59
N ARG A 131 -25.99 -14.37 -3.54
CA ARG A 131 -26.17 -15.55 -2.68
C ARG A 131 -27.17 -15.31 -1.53
N GLY A 132 -27.71 -14.10 -1.40
CA GLY A 132 -28.62 -13.74 -0.31
C GLY A 132 -27.96 -13.77 1.08
N ILE A 133 -26.63 -13.64 1.16
CA ILE A 133 -25.88 -13.61 2.42
C ILE A 133 -25.60 -12.14 2.76
N THR A 134 -25.89 -11.71 3.99
CA THR A 134 -25.51 -10.37 4.42
C THR A 134 -24.06 -10.35 4.87
N ALA A 135 -23.29 -9.33 4.48
CA ALA A 135 -21.86 -9.23 4.81
C ALA A 135 -21.59 -9.25 6.33
N THR A 136 -22.58 -8.91 7.15
CA THR A 136 -22.53 -8.91 8.62
C THR A 136 -22.55 -10.33 9.24
N GLU A 137 -23.09 -11.33 8.54
CA GLU A 137 -23.29 -12.68 9.09
C GLU A 137 -21.99 -13.50 9.23
N LEU A 138 -20.90 -13.09 8.58
CA LEU A 138 -19.60 -13.78 8.66
C LEU A 138 -18.81 -13.49 9.95
N GLY A 139 -19.09 -12.38 10.63
CA GLY A 139 -18.43 -11.99 11.89
C GLY A 139 -19.25 -12.32 13.14
N THR A 140 -20.49 -12.77 12.97
CA THR A 140 -21.44 -13.02 14.07
C THR A 140 -21.84 -14.50 14.09
N GLY A 141 -20.85 -15.38 13.95
CA GLY A 141 -21.04 -16.82 14.05
C GLY A 141 -21.00 -17.30 15.50
N ARG A 142 -22.17 -17.25 16.17
CA ARG A 142 -22.47 -17.73 17.55
C ARG A 142 -21.94 -16.91 18.72
#